data_AF-A0AA42RXH0-F1
#
_entry.id   AF-A0AA42RXH0-F1
#
_cell.length_a   1.000
_cell.length_b   1.000
_cell.length_c   1.000
_cell.angle_alpha   90.00
_cell.angle_beta   90.00
_cell.angle_gamma   90.00
#
_symmetry.space_group_name_H-M   'P 1'
#
loop_
_entity.id
_entity.type
_entity.pdbx_description
1 polymer ?
#
loop_
_entity_poly.entity_id
_entity_poly.type
_entity_poly.pdbx_seq_one_letter_code
_entity_poly.pdbx_strand_id
1 'polypeptide(L)'
;MAVRPPDQFPRCLLLAAAFMCLAACTQQQGRDMLTQIGNGKPDELFQTSVDRMATLAMRDNLQSLYLLMDKLYLRNPSQWKLSGYLDATTAARQIRIAIEQHQPLPQLGERRDLAALSHALSPEFRGDRVGAFIYAIGSMLITAHGGRTEFYMTDTLDPLFINNAARNIEKATWMLSQRQDANGVLLLFSNEISEQGSNLSFAVEFGKVVARLDLVAQMLDERYRRIGLNYAQSLLLMNFLPVQ
;
A
#
# COMPACT_ATOMS: atom_id res chain seq x y z
N MET A 1 78.14 -22.99 -6.47
CA MET A 1 77.20 -21.89 -6.18
C MET A 1 75.79 -22.38 -6.48
N ALA A 2 74.96 -22.59 -5.45
CA ALA A 2 73.61 -23.11 -5.62
C ALA A 2 72.66 -21.96 -6.01
N VAL A 3 71.96 -22.12 -7.13
CA VAL A 3 70.90 -21.21 -7.60
C VAL A 3 69.59 -21.59 -6.89
N ARG A 4 69.05 -20.69 -6.07
CA ARG A 4 67.69 -20.83 -5.50
C ARG A 4 66.64 -20.65 -6.62
N PRO A 5 65.59 -21.49 -6.70
CA PRO A 5 64.48 -21.24 -7.61
C PRO A 5 63.61 -20.07 -7.11
N PRO A 6 62.92 -19.34 -8.01
CA PRO A 6 62.10 -18.18 -7.65
C PRO A 6 60.78 -18.59 -6.96
N ASP A 7 60.35 -17.74 -6.05
CA ASP A 7 59.20 -17.88 -5.16
C ASP A 7 57.88 -18.20 -5.90
N GLN A 8 57.45 -19.47 -5.92
CA GLN A 8 56.12 -19.89 -6.40
C GLN A 8 55.02 -19.82 -5.30
N PHE A 9 55.40 -19.60 -4.05
CA PHE A 9 54.48 -19.52 -2.91
C PHE A 9 53.49 -18.34 -2.89
N PRO A 10 53.79 -17.11 -3.37
CA PRO A 10 52.88 -15.98 -3.20
C PRO A 10 51.65 -16.04 -4.12
N ARG A 11 51.74 -16.74 -5.26
CA ARG A 11 50.63 -16.87 -6.22
C ARG A 11 49.53 -17.83 -5.75
N CYS A 12 49.88 -18.95 -5.14
CA CYS A 12 48.89 -19.89 -4.58
C CYS A 12 48.17 -19.31 -3.35
N LEU A 13 48.86 -18.54 -2.51
CA LEU A 13 48.26 -17.85 -1.36
C LEU A 13 47.28 -16.74 -1.77
N LEU A 14 47.60 -15.98 -2.83
CA LEU A 14 46.69 -14.98 -3.40
C LEU A 14 45.44 -15.62 -4.04
N LEU A 15 45.59 -16.76 -4.73
CA LEU A 15 44.46 -17.50 -5.29
C LEU A 15 43.58 -18.13 -4.20
N ALA A 16 44.17 -18.71 -3.16
CA ALA A 16 43.42 -19.26 -2.03
C ALA A 16 42.65 -18.18 -1.25
N ALA A 17 43.26 -17.01 -1.03
CA ALA A 17 42.60 -15.87 -0.41
C ALA A 17 41.43 -15.34 -1.26
N ALA A 18 41.60 -15.28 -2.59
CA ALA A 18 40.53 -14.89 -3.51
C ALA A 18 39.34 -15.88 -3.50
N PHE A 19 39.60 -17.19 -3.43
CA PHE A 19 38.56 -18.21 -3.29
C PHE A 19 37.84 -18.14 -1.94
N MET A 20 38.53 -17.84 -0.83
CA MET A 20 37.89 -17.64 0.47
C MET A 20 36.99 -16.39 0.51
N CYS A 21 37.40 -15.29 -0.13
CA CYS A 21 36.57 -14.09 -0.23
C CYS A 21 35.29 -14.34 -1.06
N LEU A 22 35.36 -15.17 -2.11
CA LEU A 22 34.18 -15.54 -2.92
C LEU A 22 33.21 -16.45 -2.13
N ALA A 23 33.71 -17.38 -1.32
CA ALA A 23 32.88 -18.23 -0.47
C ALA A 23 32.22 -17.49 0.71
N ALA A 24 32.85 -16.43 1.21
CA ALA A 24 32.27 -15.59 2.28
C ALA A 24 31.04 -14.80 1.80
N CYS A 25 31.05 -14.29 0.56
CA CYS A 25 29.91 -13.59 -0.03
C CYS A 25 28.69 -14.51 -0.25
N THR A 26 28.93 -15.77 -0.66
CA THR A 26 27.84 -16.74 -0.90
C THR A 26 27.23 -17.25 0.41
N GLN A 27 28.03 -17.38 1.48
CA GLN A 27 27.54 -17.81 2.79
C GLN A 27 26.62 -16.77 3.46
N GLN A 28 26.92 -15.48 3.28
CA GLN A 28 26.07 -14.39 3.75
C GLN A 28 24.72 -14.39 3.01
N GLN A 29 24.75 -14.52 1.67
CA GLN A 29 23.54 -14.61 0.85
C GLN A 29 22.69 -15.85 1.17
N GLY A 30 23.32 -16.99 1.49
CA GLY A 30 22.63 -18.21 1.92
C GLY A 30 21.96 -18.09 3.30
N ARG A 31 22.62 -17.43 4.27
CA ARG A 31 22.01 -17.14 5.59
C ARG A 31 20.83 -16.17 5.46
N ASP A 32 20.94 -15.15 4.62
CA ASP A 32 19.86 -14.19 4.38
C ASP A 32 18.66 -14.83 3.68
N MET A 33 18.88 -15.78 2.77
CA MET A 33 17.79 -16.54 2.14
C MET A 33 17.07 -17.46 3.13
N LEU A 34 17.81 -18.17 3.99
CA LEU A 34 17.25 -19.04 5.03
C LEU A 34 16.43 -18.26 6.06
N THR A 35 16.89 -17.08 6.48
CA THR A 35 16.14 -16.21 7.39
C THR A 35 14.89 -15.63 6.74
N GLN A 36 14.95 -15.26 5.45
CA GLN A 36 13.76 -14.83 4.70
C GLN A 36 12.71 -15.93 4.57
N ILE A 37 13.12 -17.17 4.28
CA ILE A 37 12.20 -18.32 4.20
C ILE A 37 11.60 -18.63 5.59
N GLY A 38 12.41 -18.57 6.65
CA GLY A 38 11.93 -18.82 8.03
C GLY A 38 10.98 -17.75 8.57
N ASN A 39 11.03 -16.53 8.02
CA ASN A 39 10.15 -15.41 8.41
C ASN A 39 8.91 -15.27 7.50
N GLY A 40 8.85 -15.98 6.37
CA GLY A 40 7.73 -15.94 5.44
C GLY A 40 6.52 -16.73 5.96
N LYS A 41 5.30 -16.26 5.68
CA LYS A 41 4.11 -17.07 5.96
C LYS A 41 3.97 -18.18 4.90
N PRO A 42 3.57 -19.42 5.26
CA PRO A 42 3.46 -20.53 4.30
C PRO A 42 2.51 -20.28 3.11
N ASP A 43 1.50 -19.44 3.30
CA ASP A 43 0.51 -19.09 2.27
C ASP A 43 1.07 -18.14 1.20
N GLU A 44 2.20 -17.47 1.46
CA GLU A 44 2.90 -16.62 0.48
C GLU A 44 3.37 -17.41 -0.75
N LEU A 45 3.54 -18.74 -0.63
CA LEU A 45 3.86 -19.62 -1.75
C LEU A 45 2.78 -19.64 -2.84
N PHE A 46 1.54 -19.25 -2.50
CA PHE A 46 0.41 -19.15 -3.43
C PHE A 46 0.22 -17.72 -3.95
N GLN A 47 1.18 -16.82 -3.74
CA GLN A 47 1.17 -15.46 -4.28
C GLN A 47 2.19 -15.35 -5.41
N THR A 48 1.78 -14.84 -6.58
CA THR A 48 2.78 -14.37 -7.55
C THR A 48 3.51 -13.15 -7.00
N SER A 49 4.60 -12.73 -7.65
CA SER A 49 5.27 -11.47 -7.30
C SER A 49 4.30 -10.28 -7.35
N VAL A 50 3.40 -10.23 -8.33
CA VAL A 50 2.39 -9.17 -8.48
C VAL A 50 1.36 -9.23 -7.34
N ASP A 51 0.90 -10.43 -6.96
CA ASP A 51 -0.06 -10.59 -5.86
C ASP A 51 0.58 -10.20 -4.51
N ARG A 52 1.85 -10.56 -4.31
CA ARG A 52 2.63 -10.16 -3.13
C ARG A 52 2.82 -8.65 -3.06
N MET A 53 3.16 -8.02 -4.18
CA MET A 53 3.29 -6.56 -4.26
C MET A 53 1.95 -5.87 -3.95
N ALA A 54 0.83 -6.35 -4.51
CA ALA A 54 -0.50 -5.82 -4.22
C ALA A 54 -0.85 -5.98 -2.72
N THR A 55 -0.53 -7.12 -2.12
CA THR A 55 -0.77 -7.40 -0.69
C THR A 55 0.00 -6.43 0.20
N LEU A 56 1.29 -6.22 -0.08
CA LEU A 56 2.12 -5.28 0.66
C LEU A 56 1.65 -3.83 0.45
N ALA A 57 1.29 -3.45 -0.78
CA ALA A 57 0.76 -2.13 -1.07
C ALA A 57 -0.56 -1.85 -0.34
N MET A 58 -1.48 -2.82 -0.29
CA MET A 58 -2.72 -2.71 0.47
C MET A 58 -2.45 -2.52 1.97
N ARG A 59 -1.59 -3.35 2.56
CA ARG A 59 -1.16 -3.21 3.96
C ARG A 59 -0.61 -1.82 4.24
N ASP A 60 0.33 -1.36 3.41
CA ASP A 60 0.99 -0.07 3.58
C ASP A 60 0.03 1.11 3.34
N ASN A 61 -0.95 0.97 2.44
CA ASN A 61 -2.01 1.94 2.23
C ASN A 61 -2.90 2.07 3.47
N LEU A 62 -3.37 0.96 4.05
CA LEU A 62 -4.15 0.98 5.29
C LEU A 62 -3.34 1.58 6.45
N GLN A 63 -2.05 1.26 6.55
CA GLN A 63 -1.16 1.87 7.56
C GLN A 63 -1.04 3.39 7.38
N SER A 64 -0.88 3.87 6.15
CA SER A 64 -0.89 5.30 5.83
C SER A 64 -2.23 5.96 6.22
N LEU A 65 -3.36 5.29 6.00
CA LEU A 65 -4.68 5.79 6.42
C LEU A 65 -4.83 5.86 7.94
N TYR A 66 -4.34 4.87 8.68
CA TYR A 66 -4.42 4.90 10.15
C TYR A 66 -3.50 5.99 10.73
N LEU A 67 -2.33 6.20 10.14
CA LEU A 67 -1.48 7.34 10.50
C LEU A 67 -2.19 8.68 10.22
N LEU A 68 -2.85 8.81 9.07
CA LEU A 68 -3.65 9.99 8.75
C LEU A 68 -4.79 10.20 9.76
N MET A 69 -5.47 9.14 10.17
CA MET A 69 -6.52 9.18 11.18
C MET A 69 -6.02 9.75 12.50
N ASP A 70 -4.91 9.23 13.02
CA ASP A 70 -4.32 9.69 14.28
C ASP A 70 -3.95 11.18 14.19
N LYS A 71 -3.32 11.59 13.08
CA LYS A 71 -2.97 12.99 12.83
C LYS A 71 -4.20 13.90 12.74
N LEU A 72 -5.27 13.41 12.10
CA LEU A 72 -6.53 14.15 11.99
C LEU A 72 -7.22 14.29 13.34
N TYR A 73 -7.24 13.26 14.18
CA TYR A 73 -7.77 13.39 15.55
C TYR A 73 -6.96 14.33 16.41
N LEU A 74 -5.63 14.30 16.32
CA LEU A 74 -4.76 15.25 17.03
C LEU A 74 -5.05 16.70 16.61
N ARG A 75 -5.29 16.92 15.31
CA ARG A 75 -5.57 18.27 14.78
C ARG A 75 -7.02 18.69 14.94
N ASN A 76 -7.94 17.74 15.15
CA ASN A 76 -9.38 17.95 15.30
C ASN A 76 -9.91 17.22 16.55
N PRO A 77 -9.49 17.60 17.77
CA PRO A 77 -9.79 16.84 18.99
C PRO A 77 -11.27 16.86 19.40
N SER A 78 -12.11 17.68 18.77
CA SER A 78 -13.57 17.62 18.96
C SER A 78 -14.19 16.42 18.26
N GLN A 79 -13.57 15.89 17.21
CA GLN A 79 -14.18 14.87 16.33
C GLN A 79 -14.29 13.51 17.00
N TRP A 80 -13.22 13.03 17.65
CA TRP A 80 -13.29 11.77 18.38
C TRP A 80 -14.30 11.82 19.53
N LYS A 81 -14.61 12.99 20.09
CA LYS A 81 -15.65 13.12 21.13
C LYS A 81 -17.06 12.87 20.59
N LEU A 82 -17.28 13.10 19.30
CA LEU A 82 -18.55 12.80 18.60
C LEU A 82 -18.71 11.30 18.31
N SER A 83 -17.65 10.50 18.45
CA SER A 83 -17.70 9.04 18.23
C SER A 83 -18.38 8.27 19.35
N GLY A 84 -18.48 8.86 20.56
CA GLY A 84 -18.99 8.18 21.76
C GLY A 84 -17.98 7.27 22.46
N TYR A 85 -16.73 7.21 22.01
CA TYR A 85 -15.66 6.44 22.66
C TYR A 85 -14.93 7.22 23.76
N LEU A 86 -14.21 6.48 24.61
CA LEU A 86 -13.49 7.03 25.78
C LEU A 86 -12.35 8.00 25.39
N ASP A 87 -11.61 7.66 24.33
CA ASP A 87 -10.46 8.42 23.85
C ASP A 87 -10.25 8.25 22.34
N ALA A 88 -9.39 9.09 21.77
CA ALA A 88 -9.04 9.05 20.35
C ALA A 88 -8.46 7.70 19.92
N THR A 89 -7.66 7.06 20.77
CA THR A 89 -7.03 5.75 20.49
C THR A 89 -8.08 4.65 20.33
N THR A 90 -9.12 4.67 21.17
CA THR A 90 -10.24 3.73 21.11
C THR A 90 -11.10 4.01 19.89
N ALA A 91 -11.38 5.28 19.59
CA ALA A 91 -12.08 5.65 18.35
C ALA A 91 -11.34 5.17 17.10
N ALA A 92 -10.03 5.44 17.02
CA ALA A 92 -9.17 4.95 15.94
C ALA A 92 -9.19 3.42 15.80
N ARG A 93 -9.07 2.69 16.91
CA ARG A 93 -9.12 1.22 16.91
C ARG A 93 -10.45 0.69 16.38
N GLN A 94 -11.56 1.29 16.78
CA GLN A 94 -12.90 0.83 16.36
C GLN A 94 -13.13 1.09 14.87
N ILE A 95 -12.68 2.22 14.34
CA ILE A 95 -12.71 2.49 12.89
C ILE A 95 -11.83 1.51 12.12
N ARG A 96 -10.63 1.19 12.62
CA ARG A 96 -9.77 0.16 12.03
C ARG A 96 -10.45 -1.20 11.98
N ILE A 97 -11.05 -1.64 13.10
CA ILE A 97 -11.81 -2.90 13.16
C ILE A 97 -12.95 -2.88 12.14
N ALA A 98 -13.68 -1.77 12.05
CA ALA A 98 -14.80 -1.65 11.12
C ALA A 98 -14.34 -1.78 9.65
N ILE A 99 -13.20 -1.19 9.29
CA ILE A 99 -12.60 -1.34 7.96
C ILE A 99 -12.15 -2.78 7.71
N GLU A 100 -11.31 -3.33 8.58
CA GLU A 100 -10.66 -4.64 8.38
C GLU A 100 -11.66 -5.81 8.43
N GLN A 101 -12.72 -5.68 9.23
CA GLN A 101 -13.76 -6.69 9.37
C GLN A 101 -15.02 -6.40 8.53
N HIS A 102 -14.97 -5.42 7.63
CA HIS A 102 -16.09 -5.04 6.77
C HIS A 102 -17.38 -4.71 7.54
N GLN A 103 -17.26 -4.17 8.74
CA GLN A 103 -18.43 -3.78 9.53
C GLN A 103 -18.97 -2.44 9.00
N PRO A 104 -20.30 -2.30 8.87
CA PRO A 104 -20.89 -1.02 8.48
C PRO A 104 -20.64 0.04 9.56
N LEU A 105 -20.48 1.30 9.14
CA LEU A 105 -20.44 2.44 10.06
C LEU A 105 -21.84 3.11 10.07
N PRO A 106 -22.66 2.94 11.14
CA PRO A 106 -24.07 3.34 11.13
C PRO A 106 -24.31 4.82 10.78
N GLN A 107 -23.38 5.70 11.15
CA GLN A 107 -23.46 7.14 10.89
C GLN A 107 -23.45 7.49 9.39
N LEU A 108 -22.96 6.60 8.53
CA LEU A 108 -22.94 6.78 7.07
C LEU A 108 -24.17 6.19 6.38
N GLY A 109 -24.95 5.35 7.08
CA GLY A 109 -26.02 4.54 6.49
C GLY A 109 -25.49 3.64 5.38
N GLU A 110 -26.25 3.50 4.29
CA GLU A 110 -25.89 2.68 3.13
C GLU A 110 -24.90 3.36 2.16
N ARG A 111 -24.42 4.57 2.48
CA ARG A 111 -23.50 5.31 1.60
C ARG A 111 -22.14 4.64 1.60
N ARG A 112 -21.54 4.51 0.41
CA ARG A 112 -20.18 3.98 0.20
C ARG A 112 -19.34 4.94 -0.62
N ASP A 113 -18.04 4.70 -0.67
CA ASP A 113 -17.07 5.40 -1.51
C ASP A 113 -17.20 6.93 -1.47
N LEU A 114 -17.28 7.57 -2.64
CA LEU A 114 -17.38 9.02 -2.76
C LEU A 114 -18.67 9.60 -2.16
N ALA A 115 -19.77 8.83 -2.12
CA ALA A 115 -21.01 9.26 -1.49
C ALA A 115 -20.87 9.32 0.03
N ALA A 116 -20.19 8.35 0.63
CA ALA A 116 -19.85 8.37 2.05
C ALA A 116 -18.89 9.51 2.38
N LEU A 117 -17.84 9.72 1.56
CA LEU A 117 -16.91 10.85 1.71
C LEU A 117 -17.61 12.20 1.63
N SER A 118 -18.48 12.37 0.64
CA SER A 118 -19.25 13.61 0.46
C SER A 118 -20.18 13.87 1.63
N HIS A 119 -20.80 12.82 2.17
CA HIS A 119 -21.64 12.95 3.36
C HIS A 119 -20.82 13.27 4.61
N ALA A 120 -19.71 12.58 4.86
CA ALA A 120 -18.84 12.83 6.01
C ALA A 120 -18.29 14.28 6.04
N LEU A 121 -18.13 14.90 4.87
CA LEU A 121 -17.71 16.29 4.70
C LEU A 121 -18.85 17.24 4.29
N SER A 122 -20.09 16.89 4.62
CA SER A 122 -21.26 17.74 4.43
C SER A 122 -21.64 18.48 5.72
N PRO A 123 -22.15 19.72 5.67
CA PRO A 123 -22.59 20.44 6.87
C PRO A 123 -23.65 19.69 7.70
N GLU A 124 -24.45 18.83 7.07
CA GLU A 124 -25.53 18.06 7.70
C GLU A 124 -25.04 16.90 8.56
N PHE A 125 -23.82 16.41 8.30
CA PHE A 125 -23.25 15.29 9.05
C PHE A 125 -22.79 15.73 10.45
N ARG A 126 -23.33 15.08 11.48
CA ARG A 126 -23.10 15.44 12.89
C ARG A 126 -22.24 14.44 13.66
N GLY A 127 -21.77 13.40 12.99
CA GLY A 127 -20.95 12.34 13.57
C GLY A 127 -19.47 12.71 13.64
N ASP A 128 -18.65 11.70 13.98
CA ASP A 128 -17.20 11.81 13.91
C ASP A 128 -16.74 11.87 12.45
N ARG A 129 -16.40 13.08 11.98
CA ARG A 129 -15.99 13.30 10.58
C ARG A 129 -14.66 12.64 10.26
N VAL A 130 -13.74 12.54 11.23
CA VAL A 130 -12.43 11.91 11.01
C VAL A 130 -12.63 10.41 10.82
N GLY A 131 -13.34 9.76 11.74
CA GLY A 131 -13.66 8.35 11.65
C GLY A 131 -14.43 8.01 10.37
N ALA A 132 -15.46 8.78 10.04
CA ALA A 132 -16.27 8.57 8.84
C ALA A 132 -15.48 8.79 7.54
N PHE A 133 -14.62 9.81 7.48
CA PHE A 133 -13.77 10.07 6.31
C PHE A 133 -12.75 8.95 6.08
N ILE A 134 -12.06 8.50 7.13
CA ILE A 134 -11.09 7.41 7.05
C ILE A 134 -11.78 6.08 6.71
N TYR A 135 -12.93 5.81 7.33
CA TYR A 135 -13.73 4.63 7.03
C TYR A 135 -14.16 4.58 5.56
N ALA A 136 -14.67 5.69 5.02
CA ALA A 136 -15.12 5.75 3.63
C ALA A 136 -13.97 5.49 2.65
N ILE A 137 -12.75 5.97 2.96
CA ILE A 137 -11.56 5.69 2.15
C ILE A 137 -11.13 4.23 2.30
N GLY A 138 -10.97 3.73 3.53
CA GLY A 138 -10.47 2.38 3.79
C GLY A 138 -11.37 1.30 3.20
N SER A 139 -12.69 1.43 3.40
CA SER A 139 -13.68 0.52 2.81
C SER A 139 -13.69 0.57 1.27
N MET A 140 -13.52 1.75 0.67
CA MET A 140 -13.37 1.91 -0.78
C MET A 140 -12.11 1.21 -1.29
N LEU A 141 -10.95 1.35 -0.60
CA LEU A 141 -9.72 0.67 -1.01
C LEU A 141 -9.91 -0.85 -1.03
N ILE A 142 -10.47 -1.41 0.04
CA ILE A 142 -10.73 -2.86 0.12
C ILE A 142 -11.73 -3.30 -0.96
N THR A 143 -12.79 -2.51 -1.19
CA THR A 143 -13.78 -2.78 -2.25
C THR A 143 -13.14 -2.76 -3.64
N ALA A 144 -12.27 -1.78 -3.94
CA ALA A 144 -11.54 -1.70 -5.20
C ALA A 144 -10.60 -2.89 -5.44
N HIS A 145 -10.20 -3.58 -4.38
CA HIS A 145 -9.40 -4.81 -4.43
C HIS A 145 -10.24 -6.09 -4.24
N GLY A 146 -11.53 -6.03 -4.54
CA GLY A 146 -12.40 -7.21 -4.52
C GLY A 146 -12.74 -7.72 -3.12
N GLY A 147 -12.72 -6.85 -2.09
CA GLY A 147 -13.10 -7.21 -0.73
C GLY A 147 -12.01 -7.94 0.07
N ARG A 148 -10.75 -7.85 -0.37
CA ARG A 148 -9.62 -8.56 0.24
C ARG A 148 -8.47 -7.62 0.60
N THR A 149 -7.66 -8.06 1.56
CA THR A 149 -6.43 -7.38 1.98
C THR A 149 -5.16 -8.16 1.69
N GLU A 150 -5.29 -9.45 1.39
CA GLU A 150 -4.24 -10.35 0.92
C GLU A 150 -4.73 -10.99 -0.39
N PHE A 151 -3.84 -11.15 -1.37
CA PHE A 151 -4.18 -11.58 -2.72
C PHE A 151 -3.34 -12.78 -3.13
N TYR A 152 -3.96 -13.72 -3.82
CA TYR A 152 -3.36 -14.97 -4.24
C TYR A 152 -3.57 -15.20 -5.75
N MET A 153 -2.89 -16.21 -6.29
CA MET A 153 -2.93 -16.54 -7.73
C MET A 153 -4.35 -16.74 -8.30
N THR A 154 -5.29 -17.16 -7.46
CA THR A 154 -6.70 -17.40 -7.83
C THR A 154 -7.56 -16.14 -7.83
N ASP A 155 -7.06 -15.03 -7.27
CA ASP A 155 -7.79 -13.78 -7.20
C ASP A 155 -7.64 -12.97 -8.49
N THR A 156 -8.68 -12.22 -8.81
CA THR A 156 -8.71 -11.29 -9.95
C THR A 156 -8.84 -9.87 -9.43
N LEU A 157 -7.86 -9.04 -9.74
CA LEU A 157 -7.86 -7.60 -9.42
C LEU A 157 -8.05 -6.80 -10.70
N ASP A 158 -9.02 -5.90 -10.71
CA ASP A 158 -9.27 -5.02 -11.85
C ASP A 158 -8.36 -3.77 -11.78
N PRO A 159 -7.44 -3.57 -12.73
CA PRO A 159 -6.58 -2.38 -12.77
C PRO A 159 -7.37 -1.07 -12.79
N LEU A 160 -8.53 -1.05 -13.45
CA LEU A 160 -9.37 0.13 -13.57
C LEU A 160 -9.95 0.54 -12.21
N PHE A 161 -10.39 -0.42 -11.40
CA PHE A 161 -10.94 -0.13 -10.07
C PHE A 161 -9.87 0.41 -9.12
N ILE A 162 -8.65 -0.11 -9.18
CA ILE A 162 -7.53 0.37 -8.37
C ILE A 162 -7.09 1.77 -8.82
N ASN A 163 -7.05 2.03 -10.12
CA ASN A 163 -6.81 3.38 -10.66
C ASN A 163 -7.93 4.36 -10.24
N ASN A 164 -9.20 3.94 -10.31
CA ASN A 164 -10.32 4.76 -9.84
C ASN A 164 -10.21 5.07 -8.35
N ALA A 165 -9.74 4.11 -7.54
CA ALA A 165 -9.46 4.35 -6.12
C ALA A 165 -8.38 5.44 -5.95
N ALA A 166 -7.29 5.39 -6.72
CA ALA A 166 -6.25 6.43 -6.69
C ALA A 166 -6.81 7.83 -6.97
N ARG A 167 -7.62 7.95 -8.05
CA ARG A 167 -8.29 9.22 -8.40
C ARG A 167 -9.27 9.68 -7.31
N ASN A 168 -9.95 8.74 -6.65
CA ASN A 168 -10.86 9.07 -5.54
C ASN A 168 -10.09 9.55 -4.30
N ILE A 169 -8.89 9.04 -4.01
CA ILE A 169 -8.03 9.57 -2.93
C ILE A 169 -7.63 11.02 -3.21
N GLU A 170 -7.31 11.37 -4.46
CA GLU A 170 -7.01 12.76 -4.82
C GLU A 170 -8.22 13.67 -4.59
N LYS A 171 -9.41 13.23 -5.04
CA LYS A 171 -10.66 13.95 -4.78
C LYS A 171 -10.93 14.11 -3.28
N ALA A 172 -10.70 13.06 -2.49
CA ALA A 172 -10.85 13.10 -1.04
C ALA A 172 -9.89 14.10 -0.40
N THR A 173 -8.63 14.12 -0.87
CA THR A 173 -7.60 15.06 -0.40
C THR A 173 -7.97 16.50 -0.73
N TRP A 174 -8.48 16.75 -1.94
CA TRP A 174 -9.02 18.05 -2.32
C TRP A 174 -10.21 18.43 -1.44
N MET A 175 -11.21 17.56 -1.29
CA MET A 175 -12.39 17.81 -0.44
C MET A 175 -12.00 18.14 0.99
N LEU A 176 -11.05 17.42 1.58
CA LEU A 176 -10.56 17.66 2.94
C LEU A 176 -9.99 19.08 3.12
N SER A 177 -9.39 19.66 2.08
CA SER A 177 -8.81 21.01 2.10
C SER A 177 -9.80 22.13 1.77
N GLN A 178 -10.97 21.81 1.19
CA GLN A 178 -11.90 22.81 0.66
C GLN A 178 -13.24 22.86 1.40
N ARG A 179 -13.65 21.77 2.07
CA ARG A 179 -15.00 21.69 2.66
C ARG A 179 -15.09 22.54 3.92
N GLN A 180 -16.04 23.47 3.92
CA GLN A 180 -16.26 24.44 4.98
C GLN A 180 -17.70 24.37 5.51
N ASP A 181 -17.90 24.86 6.72
CA ASP A 181 -19.22 25.10 7.31
C ASP A 181 -19.86 26.40 6.76
N ALA A 182 -21.06 26.72 7.27
CA ALA A 182 -21.79 27.92 6.87
C ALA A 182 -21.09 29.24 7.23
N ASN A 183 -20.09 29.20 8.13
CA ASN A 183 -19.30 30.35 8.55
C ASN A 183 -17.97 30.47 7.78
N GLY A 184 -17.71 29.59 6.81
CA GLY A 184 -16.47 29.56 6.03
C GLY A 184 -15.30 28.88 6.77
N VAL A 185 -15.55 28.20 7.89
CA VAL A 185 -14.51 27.48 8.64
C VAL A 185 -14.39 26.06 8.09
N LEU A 186 -13.16 25.56 7.91
CA LEU A 186 -12.92 24.19 7.45
C LEU A 186 -13.59 23.16 8.37
N LEU A 187 -14.25 22.17 7.77
CA LEU A 187 -14.91 21.08 8.52
C LEU A 187 -13.91 20.16 9.22
N LEU A 188 -12.73 19.99 8.63
CA LEU A 188 -11.59 19.28 9.21
C LEU A 188 -10.29 20.03 8.89
N PHE A 189 -9.53 20.37 9.91
CA PHE A 189 -8.21 20.97 9.78
C PHE A 189 -7.18 19.88 9.45
N SER A 190 -6.41 20.08 8.38
CA SER A 190 -5.42 19.10 7.90
C SER A 190 -4.08 19.78 7.59
N ASN A 191 -3.81 20.10 6.33
CA ASN A 191 -2.63 20.86 5.94
C ASN A 191 -2.73 22.31 6.40
N GLU A 192 -1.58 22.94 6.60
CA GLU A 192 -1.46 24.35 6.96
C GLU A 192 -0.31 24.98 6.20
N ILE A 193 -0.53 26.19 5.69
CA ILE A 193 0.52 27.07 5.18
C ILE A 193 0.26 28.42 5.84
N SER A 194 1.13 28.83 6.75
CA SER A 194 1.05 30.11 7.48
C SER A 194 2.42 30.78 7.52
N GLU A 195 2.48 32.03 7.97
CA GLU A 195 3.74 32.77 8.12
C GLU A 195 4.68 32.11 9.15
N GLN A 196 4.10 31.37 10.11
CA GLN A 196 4.81 30.66 11.17
C GLN A 196 5.37 29.31 10.71
N GLY A 197 4.99 28.82 9.53
CA GLY A 197 5.48 27.58 8.94
C GLY A 197 4.45 26.87 8.06
N SER A 198 4.86 25.75 7.48
CA SER A 198 3.95 24.90 6.69
C SER A 198 3.95 23.46 7.21
N ASN A 199 2.76 22.86 7.23
CA ASN A 199 2.55 21.45 7.50
C ASN A 199 1.79 20.81 6.32
N LEU A 200 2.55 20.20 5.42
CA LEU A 200 2.03 19.46 4.27
C LEU A 200 2.02 17.94 4.50
N SER A 201 2.22 17.52 5.76
CA SER A 201 2.43 16.11 6.07
C SER A 201 1.18 15.25 5.80
N PHE A 202 -0.01 15.82 5.70
CA PHE A 202 -1.23 15.09 5.30
C PHE A 202 -1.23 14.85 3.79
N ALA A 203 -0.98 15.90 3.00
CA ALA A 203 -0.86 15.79 1.54
C ALA A 203 0.24 14.78 1.13
N VAL A 204 1.39 14.80 1.81
CA VAL A 204 2.47 13.83 1.57
C VAL A 204 1.99 12.40 1.83
N GLU A 205 1.26 12.16 2.91
CA GLU A 205 0.80 10.80 3.25
C GLU A 205 -0.26 10.30 2.27
N PHE A 206 -1.20 11.15 1.83
CA PHE A 206 -2.13 10.82 0.74
C PHE A 206 -1.39 10.55 -0.58
N GLY A 207 -0.37 11.35 -0.90
CA GLY A 207 0.44 11.16 -2.10
C GLY A 207 1.13 9.79 -2.15
N LYS A 208 1.58 9.26 -1.01
CA LYS A 208 2.12 7.89 -0.92
C LYS A 208 1.06 6.84 -1.26
N VAL A 209 -0.17 7.02 -0.78
CA VAL A 209 -1.29 6.11 -1.08
C VAL A 209 -1.61 6.13 -2.58
N VAL A 210 -1.75 7.33 -3.16
CA VAL A 210 -1.99 7.50 -4.61
C VAL A 210 -0.89 6.84 -5.43
N ALA A 211 0.38 7.11 -5.11
CA ALA A 211 1.51 6.54 -5.84
C ALA A 211 1.55 5.00 -5.80
N ARG A 212 1.23 4.40 -4.65
CA ARG A 212 1.15 2.93 -4.53
C ARG A 212 0.00 2.36 -5.34
N LEU A 213 -1.18 2.99 -5.32
CA LEU A 213 -2.33 2.56 -6.11
C LEU A 213 -2.05 2.65 -7.62
N ASP A 214 -1.48 3.77 -8.08
CA ASP A 214 -1.11 3.96 -9.48
C ASP A 214 -0.08 2.90 -9.93
N LEU A 215 0.92 2.59 -9.10
CA LEU A 215 1.90 1.55 -9.39
C LEU A 215 1.27 0.15 -9.47
N VAL A 216 0.40 -0.19 -8.52
CA VAL A 216 -0.30 -1.49 -8.54
C VAL A 216 -1.19 -1.61 -9.78
N ALA A 217 -1.92 -0.56 -10.14
CA ALA A 217 -2.75 -0.56 -11.35
C ALA A 217 -1.90 -0.81 -12.62
N GLN A 218 -0.77 -0.12 -12.78
CA GLN A 218 0.15 -0.33 -13.91
C GLN A 218 0.72 -1.75 -13.95
N MET A 219 1.11 -2.30 -12.80
CA MET A 219 1.66 -3.65 -12.71
C MET A 219 0.63 -4.73 -13.05
N LEU A 220 -0.64 -4.53 -12.66
CA LEU A 220 -1.72 -5.43 -13.04
C LEU A 220 -2.02 -5.34 -14.53
N ASP A 221 -2.07 -4.15 -15.11
CA ASP A 221 -2.25 -3.96 -16.55
C ASP A 221 -1.15 -4.68 -17.35
N GLU A 222 0.11 -4.53 -16.93
CA GLU A 222 1.24 -5.21 -17.55
C GLU A 222 1.16 -6.75 -17.39
N ARG A 223 0.69 -7.26 -16.25
CA ARG A 223 0.43 -8.70 -16.05
C ARG A 223 -0.59 -9.21 -17.08
N TYR A 224 -1.72 -8.53 -17.24
CA TYR A 224 -2.76 -8.95 -18.18
C TYR A 224 -2.28 -8.86 -19.64
N ARG A 225 -1.55 -7.80 -19.99
CA ARG A 225 -0.92 -7.67 -21.31
C ARG A 225 0.02 -8.83 -21.62
N ARG A 226 0.87 -9.23 -20.65
CA ARG A 226 1.80 -10.36 -20.80
C ARG A 226 1.09 -11.70 -20.93
N ILE A 227 0.02 -11.93 -20.18
CA ILE A 227 -0.79 -13.15 -20.32
C ILE A 227 -1.35 -13.24 -21.74
N GLY A 228 -1.90 -12.14 -22.27
CA GLY A 228 -2.40 -12.08 -23.64
C GLY A 228 -1.30 -12.32 -24.70
N LEU A 229 -0.13 -11.71 -24.54
CA LEU A 229 1.00 -11.91 -25.46
C LEU A 229 1.53 -13.34 -25.44
N ASN A 230 1.69 -13.94 -24.25
CA ASN A 230 2.17 -15.32 -24.11
C ASN A 230 1.16 -16.31 -24.73
N TYR A 231 -0.14 -16.05 -24.60
CA TYR A 231 -1.19 -16.83 -25.26
C TYR A 231 -1.16 -16.69 -26.78
N ALA A 232 -0.98 -15.48 -27.31
CA ALA A 232 -0.84 -15.27 -28.75
C ALA A 232 0.42 -15.97 -29.32
N GLN A 233 1.54 -15.88 -28.60
CA GLN A 233 2.78 -16.57 -28.96
C GLN A 233 2.61 -18.10 -28.96
N SER A 234 1.92 -18.67 -27.97
CA SER A 234 1.69 -20.12 -27.93
C SER A 234 0.83 -20.59 -29.11
N LEU A 235 -0.20 -19.84 -29.51
CA LEU A 235 -1.00 -20.13 -30.70
C LEU A 235 -0.19 -20.03 -32.01
N LEU A 236 0.67 -19.02 -32.14
CA LEU A 236 1.54 -18.89 -33.31
C LEU A 236 2.51 -20.07 -33.43
N LEU A 237 3.15 -20.46 -32.33
CA LEU A 237 4.10 -21.58 -32.29
C LEU A 237 3.43 -22.95 -32.48
N MET A 238 2.14 -23.10 -32.11
CA MET A 238 1.38 -24.32 -32.42
C MET A 238 1.07 -24.47 -33.92
N ASN A 239 1.06 -23.37 -34.68
CA ASN A 239 0.85 -23.39 -36.13
C ASN A 239 2.14 -23.58 -36.96
N PHE A 240 3.31 -23.52 -36.33
CA PHE A 240 4.56 -23.91 -36.98
C PHE A 240 4.85 -25.37 -36.65
N LEU A 241 4.76 -26.24 -37.67
CA LEU A 241 5.33 -27.58 -37.57
C LEU A 241 6.87 -27.46 -37.49
N PRO A 242 7.56 -28.26 -36.66
CA PRO A 242 9.01 -28.24 -36.60
C PRO A 242 9.57 -28.57 -37.99
N VAL A 243 10.35 -27.65 -38.56
CA VAL A 243 11.18 -27.93 -39.73
C VAL A 243 12.56 -28.32 -39.20
N GLN A 244 13.01 -29.51 -39.58
CA GLN A 244 14.31 -30.07 -39.22
C GLN A 244 15.46 -29.16 -39.66
#